data_AF-A0A9N9BIL5-F1
#
_entry.id   AF-A0A9N9BIL5-F1
#
_cell.length_a   1.000
_cell.length_b   1.000
_cell.length_c   1.000
_cell.angle_alpha   90.00
_cell.angle_beta   90.00
_cell.angle_gamma   90.00
#
_symmetry.space_group_name_H-M   'P 1'
#
loop_
_entity.id
_entity.type
_entity.pdbx_description
1 polymer ?
#
loop_
_entity_poly.entity_id
_entity_poly.type
_entity_poly.pdbx_seq_one_letter_code
_entity_poly.pdbx_strand_id
1 'polypeptide(L)'
;MKKNSKNNIGFFPPEETLAKIREKMLAPNYPRINIALPKDATSLEKSKYFLCKKVLVHKQENNLSVEKLAQQINLTVPEVEDILFCRINKFTLDRLVAYANNIFSFHLAIHEDPPKKVVKNSIKTKSNALIARKTPNGRLRKHA
;
A
#
# COMPACT_ATOMS: atom_id res chain seq x y z
N MET A 1 53.02 18.63 -17.00
CA MET A 1 52.07 18.64 -15.86
C MET A 1 50.80 17.90 -16.25
N LYS A 2 50.60 16.66 -15.79
CA LYS A 2 49.28 16.01 -15.78
C LYS A 2 49.24 15.09 -14.55
N LYS A 3 48.69 15.59 -13.44
CA LYS A 3 48.42 14.73 -12.28
C LYS A 3 47.06 14.06 -12.48
N ASN A 4 47.09 12.74 -12.46
CA ASN A 4 45.96 11.82 -12.41
C ASN A 4 44.92 12.26 -11.37
N SER A 5 43.66 12.44 -11.77
CA SER A 5 42.52 12.33 -10.86
C SER A 5 42.01 10.90 -10.91
N LYS A 6 42.69 10.01 -10.19
CA LYS A 6 42.03 8.82 -9.65
C LYS A 6 41.46 9.23 -8.29
N ASN A 7 40.25 8.74 -8.00
CA ASN A 7 39.60 8.62 -6.69
C ASN A 7 38.41 9.57 -6.46
N ASN A 8 37.21 9.01 -6.59
CA ASN A 8 36.14 9.17 -5.60
C ASN A 8 35.35 7.86 -5.56
N ILE A 9 36.01 6.81 -5.08
CA ILE A 9 35.34 5.59 -4.64
C ILE A 9 34.63 5.98 -3.34
N GLY A 10 33.32 5.78 -3.30
CA GLY A 10 32.44 6.27 -2.23
C GLY A 10 33.00 6.03 -0.84
N PHE A 11 33.19 7.12 -0.09
CA PHE A 11 33.57 7.09 1.31
C PHE A 11 32.45 6.41 2.11
N PHE A 12 32.67 5.16 2.53
CA PHE A 12 31.77 4.50 3.46
C PHE A 12 31.95 5.13 4.85
N PRO A 13 30.88 5.56 5.53
CA PRO A 13 31.01 6.21 6.83
C PRO A 13 31.67 5.27 7.87
N PRO A 14 32.44 5.81 8.83
CA PRO A 14 33.01 5.01 9.91
C PRO A 14 31.92 4.45 10.83
N GLU A 15 32.17 3.30 11.48
CA GLU A 15 31.16 2.55 12.25
C GLU A 15 30.50 3.40 13.36
N GLU A 16 31.26 4.27 14.01
CA GLU A 16 30.72 5.19 15.03
C GLU A 16 29.66 6.15 14.46
N THR A 17 29.83 6.59 13.21
CA THR A 17 28.86 7.44 12.53
C THR A 17 27.61 6.66 12.18
N LEU A 18 27.78 5.41 11.72
CA LEU A 18 26.66 4.51 11.45
C LEU A 18 25.87 4.18 12.72
N ALA A 19 26.54 3.93 13.85
CA ALA A 19 25.92 3.70 15.14
C ALA A 19 25.05 4.89 15.57
N LYS A 20 25.57 6.11 15.48
CA LYS A 20 24.82 7.35 15.78
C LYS A 20 23.61 7.55 14.86
N ILE A 21 23.73 7.21 13.58
CA ILE A 21 22.61 7.29 12.63
C ILE A 21 21.54 6.25 12.98
N ARG A 22 21.95 5.00 13.26
CA ARG A 22 21.03 3.92 13.67
C ARG A 22 20.27 4.29 14.94
N GLU A 23 20.97 4.77 15.96
CA GLU A 23 20.37 5.22 17.22
C GLU A 23 19.31 6.32 16.98
N LYS A 24 19.64 7.33 16.17
CA LYS A 24 18.69 8.40 15.81
C LYS A 24 17.46 7.88 15.08
N MET A 25 17.63 6.91 14.18
CA MET A 25 16.51 6.34 13.40
C MET A 25 15.63 5.40 14.24
N LEU A 26 16.16 4.82 15.32
CA LEU A 26 15.43 3.96 16.25
C LEU A 26 14.64 4.75 17.30
N ALA A 27 14.83 6.07 17.40
CA ALA A 27 14.06 6.90 18.32
C ALA A 27 12.54 6.78 18.03
N PRO A 28 11.70 6.59 19.05
CA PRO A 28 10.27 6.27 18.87
C PRO A 28 9.46 7.34 18.13
N ASN A 29 9.98 8.57 18.04
CA ASN A 29 9.34 9.70 17.37
C ASN A 29 10.18 10.25 16.20
N TYR A 30 11.07 9.45 15.59
CA TYR A 30 11.84 9.93 14.46
C TYR A 30 10.91 10.28 13.27
N PRO A 31 10.83 11.55 12.85
CA PRO A 31 9.77 12.00 11.94
C PRO A 31 10.02 11.59 10.47
N ARG A 32 11.19 11.03 10.14
CA ARG A 32 11.60 10.71 8.76
C ARG A 32 11.80 9.20 8.55
N ILE A 33 10.84 8.41 9.02
CA ILE A 33 10.79 6.96 8.76
C ILE A 33 9.94 6.71 7.51
N ASN A 34 10.52 6.04 6.52
CA ASN A 34 9.77 5.55 5.36
C ASN A 34 8.95 4.33 5.80
N ILE A 35 7.63 4.36 5.62
CA ILE A 35 6.77 3.27 6.04
C ILE A 35 6.82 2.16 5.00
N ALA A 36 7.34 0.99 5.39
CA ALA A 36 7.30 -0.19 4.55
C ALA A 36 5.87 -0.73 4.47
N LEU A 37 5.51 -1.23 3.30
CA LEU A 37 4.23 -1.89 3.09
C LEU A 37 4.25 -3.28 3.78
N PRO A 38 3.22 -3.66 4.57
CA PRO A 38 3.17 -4.98 5.19
C PRO A 38 3.00 -6.08 4.13
N LYS A 39 3.42 -7.31 4.45
CA LYS A 39 3.42 -8.43 3.50
C LYS A 39 2.02 -8.80 3.01
N ASP A 40 1.03 -8.61 3.86
CA ASP A 40 -0.40 -8.89 3.67
C ASP A 40 -1.20 -7.66 3.21
N ALA A 41 -0.52 -6.61 2.75
CA ALA A 41 -1.18 -5.40 2.26
C ALA A 41 -2.22 -5.68 1.16
N THR A 42 -3.35 -5.00 1.30
CA THR A 42 -4.47 -5.04 0.36
C THR A 42 -4.06 -4.45 -1.00
N SER A 43 -4.80 -4.80 -2.06
CA SER A 43 -4.60 -4.19 -3.39
C SER A 43 -4.67 -2.65 -3.34
N LEU A 44 -5.61 -2.10 -2.56
CA LEU A 44 -5.75 -0.67 -2.34
C LEU A 44 -4.49 -0.03 -1.72
N GLU A 45 -3.93 -0.62 -0.67
CA GLU A 45 -2.72 -0.11 -0.02
C GLU A 45 -1.51 -0.20 -0.95
N LYS A 46 -1.39 -1.29 -1.73
CA LYS A 46 -0.35 -1.45 -2.76
C LYS A 46 -0.44 -0.34 -3.80
N SER A 47 -1.64 0.00 -4.29
CA SER A 47 -1.84 1.09 -5.25
C SER A 47 -1.44 2.45 -4.68
N LYS A 48 -1.86 2.76 -3.44
CA LYS A 48 -1.44 4.01 -2.78
C LYS A 48 0.08 4.08 -2.61
N TYR A 49 0.69 2.99 -2.17
CA TYR A 49 2.13 2.89 -1.95
C TYR A 49 2.92 3.06 -3.26
N PHE A 50 2.41 2.47 -4.34
CA PHE A 50 2.98 2.64 -5.68
C PHE A 50 2.99 4.11 -6.11
N LEU A 51 1.88 4.84 -5.92
CA LEU A 51 1.81 6.27 -6.26
C LEU A 51 2.79 7.10 -5.44
N CYS A 52 2.86 6.90 -4.12
CA CYS A 52 3.86 7.57 -3.26
C CYS A 52 5.30 7.33 -3.75
N LYS A 53 5.64 6.08 -4.10
CA LYS A 53 6.96 5.75 -4.66
C LYS A 53 7.23 6.45 -5.98
N LYS A 54 6.25 6.53 -6.88
CA LYS A 54 6.41 7.23 -8.16
C LYS A 54 6.68 8.72 -7.98
N VAL A 55 5.99 9.37 -7.03
CA VAL A 55 6.27 10.76 -6.65
C VAL A 55 7.69 10.91 -6.11
N LEU A 56 8.14 10.01 -5.23
CA LEU A 56 9.51 10.02 -4.70
C LEU A 56 10.57 9.86 -5.80
N VAL A 57 10.36 8.92 -6.73
CA VAL A 57 11.26 8.70 -7.88
C VAL A 57 11.32 9.95 -8.75
N HIS A 58 10.16 10.54 -9.08
CA HIS A 58 10.12 11.77 -9.87
C HIS A 58 10.91 12.91 -9.21
N LYS A 59 10.75 13.11 -7.90
CA LYS A 59 11.53 14.11 -7.15
C LYS A 59 13.04 13.86 -7.27
N GLN A 60 13.47 12.60 -7.16
CA GLN A 60 14.88 12.22 -7.21
C GLN A 60 15.47 12.41 -8.62
N GLU A 61 14.78 11.92 -9.66
CA GLU A 61 15.22 12.02 -11.05
C GLU A 61 15.34 13.48 -11.52
N ASN A 62 14.44 14.35 -11.05
CA ASN A 62 14.42 15.76 -11.42
C ASN A 62 15.15 16.67 -10.41
N ASN A 63 15.80 16.11 -9.39
CA ASN A 63 16.49 16.86 -8.32
C ASN A 63 15.62 17.97 -7.69
N LEU A 64 14.33 17.71 -7.52
CA LEU A 64 13.38 18.71 -7.01
C LEU A 64 13.53 18.88 -5.49
N SER A 65 13.46 20.13 -5.04
CA SER A 65 13.26 20.43 -3.62
C SER A 65 11.84 20.06 -3.21
N VAL A 66 11.63 19.78 -1.92
CA VAL A 66 10.31 19.45 -1.38
C VAL A 66 9.34 20.62 -1.58
N GLU A 67 9.81 21.85 -1.46
CA GLU A 67 9.03 23.08 -1.65
C GLU A 67 8.54 23.24 -3.09
N LYS A 68 9.40 22.98 -4.08
CA LYS A 68 8.99 23.03 -5.50
C LYS A 68 7.95 21.97 -5.81
N LEU A 69 8.13 20.76 -5.28
CA LEU A 69 7.15 19.69 -5.44
C LEU A 69 5.82 20.07 -4.80
N ALA A 70 5.84 20.67 -3.60
CA ALA A 70 4.67 21.15 -2.88
C ALA A 70 3.90 22.21 -3.68
N GLN A 71 4.60 23.15 -4.32
CA GLN A 71 4.00 24.12 -5.23
C GLN A 71 3.37 23.46 -6.46
N GLN A 72 4.02 22.45 -7.06
CA GLN A 72 3.49 21.77 -8.25
C GLN A 72 2.16 21.05 -8.00
N ILE A 73 1.98 20.46 -6.82
CA ILE A 73 0.76 19.71 -6.47
C ILE A 73 -0.18 20.44 -5.50
N ASN A 74 0.08 21.73 -5.23
CA ASN A 74 -0.70 22.58 -4.33
C ASN A 74 -0.90 21.97 -2.93
N LEU A 75 0.18 21.46 -2.34
CA LEU A 75 0.19 20.93 -0.97
C LEU A 75 1.13 21.71 -0.09
N THR A 76 1.00 21.54 1.23
CA THR A 76 1.98 22.03 2.19
C THR A 76 3.22 21.12 2.22
N VAL A 77 4.37 21.67 2.61
CA VAL A 77 5.63 20.89 2.74
C VAL A 77 5.46 19.64 3.63
N PRO A 78 4.79 19.70 4.80
CA PRO A 78 4.56 18.51 5.62
C PRO A 78 3.72 17.43 4.93
N GLU A 79 2.70 17.81 4.16
CA GLU A 79 1.87 16.85 3.41
C GLU A 79 2.67 16.18 2.29
N VAL A 80 3.56 16.92 1.63
CA VAL A 80 4.47 16.33 0.65
C VAL A 80 5.45 15.38 1.32
N GLU A 81 6.01 15.73 2.48
CA GLU A 81 6.84 14.80 3.25
C GLU A 81 6.06 13.52 3.60
N ASP A 82 4.79 13.63 3.98
CA ASP A 82 3.94 12.46 4.23
C ASP A 82 3.82 11.54 3.00
N ILE A 83 3.71 12.11 1.80
CA ILE A 83 3.71 11.35 0.53
C ILE A 83 5.08 10.71 0.28
N LEU A 84 6.18 11.47 0.44
CA LEU A 84 7.54 10.99 0.20
C LEU A 84 7.96 9.87 1.15
N PHE A 85 7.44 9.87 2.38
CA PHE A 85 7.64 8.80 3.38
C PHE A 85 6.59 7.69 3.31
N CYS A 86 5.77 7.67 2.26
CA CYS A 86 4.76 6.63 2.01
C CYS A 86 3.76 6.43 3.17
N ARG A 87 3.33 7.53 3.82
CA ARG A 87 2.29 7.49 4.88
C ARG A 87 0.89 7.34 4.27
N ILE A 88 0.66 6.21 3.60
CA ILE A 88 -0.53 5.93 2.77
C ILE A 88 -1.87 6.05 3.52
N ASN A 89 -1.87 5.92 4.85
CA ASN A 89 -3.07 6.03 5.68
C ASN A 89 -3.61 7.47 5.77
N LYS A 90 -2.79 8.47 5.45
CA LYS A 90 -3.19 9.89 5.47
C LYS A 90 -3.91 10.34 4.20
N PHE A 91 -3.90 9.52 3.14
CA PHE A 91 -4.43 9.90 1.84
C PHE A 91 -5.42 8.87 1.29
N THR A 92 -6.45 9.35 0.61
CA THR A 92 -7.30 8.49 -0.23
C THR A 92 -6.58 8.21 -1.55
N LEU A 93 -6.97 7.13 -2.22
CA LEU A 93 -6.40 6.79 -3.53
C LEU A 93 -6.67 7.92 -4.53
N ASP A 94 -7.89 8.45 -4.55
CA ASP A 94 -8.30 9.50 -5.49
C ASP A 94 -7.44 10.77 -5.34
N ARG A 95 -7.11 11.17 -4.10
CA ARG A 95 -6.22 12.31 -3.86
C ARG A 95 -4.82 12.06 -4.39
N LEU A 96 -4.26 10.87 -4.14
CA LEU A 96 -2.93 10.51 -4.64
C LEU A 96 -2.90 10.49 -6.18
N VAL A 97 -3.98 10.04 -6.82
CA VAL A 97 -4.11 10.06 -8.28
C VAL A 97 -4.16 11.49 -8.81
N ALA A 98 -4.95 12.36 -8.20
CA ALA A 98 -5.02 13.77 -8.57
C ALA A 98 -3.66 14.45 -8.44
N TYR A 99 -2.93 14.21 -7.35
CA TYR A 99 -1.59 14.77 -7.16
C TYR A 99 -0.59 14.21 -8.17
N ALA A 100 -0.59 12.90 -8.40
CA ALA A 100 0.30 12.26 -9.35
C ALA A 100 0.08 12.77 -10.79
N ASN A 101 -1.17 13.00 -11.19
CA ASN A 101 -1.52 13.50 -12.53
C ASN A 101 -0.93 14.90 -12.82
N ASN A 102 -0.72 15.70 -11.78
CA ASN A 102 -0.10 17.02 -11.91
C ASN A 102 1.42 16.94 -12.09
N ILE A 103 2.04 15.79 -11.80
CA ILE A 103 3.50 15.61 -11.83
C ILE A 103 3.93 14.80 -13.05
N PHE A 104 3.25 13.69 -13.32
CA PHE A 104 3.62 12.76 -14.39
C PHE A 104 2.39 12.05 -14.97
N SER A 105 2.52 11.60 -16.22
CA SER A 105 1.55 10.67 -16.81
C SER A 105 1.81 9.24 -16.33
N PHE A 106 0.78 8.56 -15.85
CA PHE A 106 0.83 7.15 -15.48
C PHE A 106 -0.46 6.44 -15.86
N HIS A 107 -0.37 5.12 -15.99
CA HIS A 107 -1.53 4.25 -16.17
C HIS A 107 -1.73 3.44 -14.89
N LEU A 108 -2.94 3.46 -14.33
CA LEU A 108 -3.32 2.54 -13.26
C LEU A 108 -3.84 1.25 -13.90
N ALA A 109 -3.30 0.11 -13.49
CA ALA A 109 -3.86 -1.18 -13.81
C ALA A 109 -4.69 -1.67 -12.62
N ILE A 110 -5.90 -2.16 -12.90
CA ILE A 110 -6.72 -2.83 -11.89
C ILE A 110 -6.17 -4.25 -11.77
N HIS A 111 -5.55 -4.55 -10.63
CA HIS A 111 -5.20 -5.92 -10.27
C HIS A 111 -6.34 -6.50 -9.44
N GLU A 112 -7.15 -7.35 -10.06
CA GLU A 112 -8.09 -8.20 -9.33
C GLU A 112 -7.27 -9.19 -8.49
N ASP A 113 -7.45 -9.13 -7.17
CA ASP A 113 -6.91 -10.17 -6.30
C ASP A 113 -7.56 -11.50 -6.70
N PRO A 114 -6.79 -12.59 -6.85
CA PRO A 114 -7.37 -13.89 -7.17
C PRO A 114 -8.42 -14.23 -6.11
N PRO A 115 -9.57 -14.81 -6.49
CA PRO A 115 -10.65 -15.07 -5.57
C PRO A 115 -10.12 -15.88 -4.38
N LYS A 116 -10.22 -15.30 -3.17
CA LYS A 116 -9.88 -16.00 -1.94
C LYS A 116 -10.67 -17.31 -1.94
N LYS A 117 -9.98 -18.45 -1.88
CA LYS A 117 -10.63 -19.76 -1.75
C LYS A 117 -11.52 -19.69 -0.51
N VAL A 118 -12.83 -19.60 -0.74
CA VAL A 118 -13.82 -19.70 0.33
C VAL A 118 -13.61 -21.06 0.96
N VAL A 119 -13.05 -21.08 2.18
CA VAL A 119 -13.03 -22.28 3.00
C VAL A 119 -14.49 -22.62 3.23
N LYS A 120 -14.98 -23.64 2.50
CA LYS A 120 -16.33 -24.17 2.68
C LYS A 120 -16.37 -24.80 4.06
N ASN A 121 -16.65 -24.02 5.08
CA ASN A 121 -17.10 -24.55 6.36
C ASN A 121 -18.43 -25.23 6.06
N SER A 122 -18.38 -26.56 6.06
CA SER A 122 -19.53 -27.43 5.92
C SER A 122 -20.46 -27.21 7.12
N ILE A 123 -21.34 -26.22 7.00
CA ILE A 123 -22.53 -26.17 7.84
C ILE A 123 -23.34 -27.39 7.42
N LYS A 124 -23.20 -28.50 8.17
CA LYS A 124 -24.12 -29.63 8.13
C LYS A 124 -25.49 -29.10 8.53
N THR A 125 -26.26 -28.61 7.57
CA THR A 125 -27.69 -28.42 7.71
C THR A 125 -28.27 -29.81 7.89
N LYS A 126 -28.63 -30.16 9.14
CA LYS A 126 -29.50 -31.30 9.40
C LYS A 126 -30.80 -31.00 8.65
N SER A 127 -31.03 -31.70 7.55
CA SER A 127 -32.32 -31.72 6.88
C SER A 127 -33.37 -32.16 7.89
N ASN A 128 -34.32 -31.27 8.20
CA ASN A 128 -35.55 -31.65 8.86
C ASN A 128 -36.32 -32.51 7.86
N ALA A 129 -36.15 -33.83 7.97
CA ALA A 129 -37.00 -34.81 7.31
C ALA A 129 -38.44 -34.51 7.74
N LEU A 130 -39.26 -34.05 6.79
CA LEU A 130 -40.71 -34.03 6.93
C LEU A 130 -41.16 -35.46 7.19
N ILE A 131 -41.46 -35.76 8.45
CA ILE A 131 -42.08 -37.02 8.86
C ILE A 131 -43.47 -37.03 8.22
N ALA A 132 -43.59 -37.74 7.11
CA ALA A 132 -44.87 -38.11 6.52
C ALA A 132 -45.65 -38.94 7.54
N ARG A 133 -46.61 -38.31 8.23
CA ARG A 133 -47.57 -39.01 9.07
C ARG A 133 -48.53 -39.77 8.14
N LYS A 134 -48.31 -41.07 7.97
CA LYS A 134 -49.33 -41.99 7.43
C LYS A 134 -50.48 -42.04 8.44
N THR A 135 -51.69 -41.76 8.01
CA THR A 135 -52.89 -42.11 8.77
C THR A 135 -53.10 -43.63 8.69
N PRO A 136 -53.75 -44.27 9.67
CA PRO A 136 -53.88 -45.73 9.73
C PRO A 136 -54.64 -46.35 8.55
N ASN A 137 -55.40 -45.54 7.80
CA ASN A 137 -56.36 -46.02 6.80
C ASN A 137 -55.98 -45.67 5.35
N GLY A 138 -54.69 -45.59 5.03
CA GLY A 138 -54.15 -45.90 3.69
C GLY A 138 -54.74 -45.20 2.45
N ARG A 139 -55.44 -44.07 2.57
CA ARG A 139 -56.09 -43.41 1.41
C ARG A 139 -55.46 -42.06 1.11
N LEU A 140 -54.89 -41.93 -0.09
CA LEU A 140 -54.37 -40.68 -0.65
C LEU A 140 -55.52 -39.70 -0.92
N ARG A 141 -55.43 -38.48 -0.37
CA ARG A 141 -56.31 -37.37 -0.77
C ARG A 141 -55.92 -36.92 -2.17
N LYS A 142 -56.83 -37.05 -3.13
CA LYS A 142 -56.76 -36.32 -4.40
C LYS A 142 -57.17 -34.87 -4.12
N HIS A 143 -56.29 -33.93 -4.47
CA HIS A 143 -56.65 -32.51 -4.51
C HIS A 143 -57.62 -32.29 -5.67
N ALA A 144 -58.73 -31.63 -5.36
CA ALA A 144 -59.52 -30.83 -6.30
C ALA A 144 -59.28 -29.37 -5.94
#